data_AF-A0A478EC31-F1
#
_entry.id   AF-A0A478EC31-F1
#
_cell.length_a   1.000
_cell.length_b   1.000
_cell.length_c   1.000
_cell.angle_alpha   90.00
_cell.angle_beta   90.00
_cell.angle_gamma   90.00
#
_symmetry.space_group_name_H-M   'P 1'
#
loop_
_entity.id
_entity.type
_entity.pdbx_description
1 polymer ?
#
loop_
_entity_poly.entity_id
_entity_poly.type
_entity_poly.pdbx_seq_one_letter_code
_entity_poly.pdbx_strand_id
1 'polypeptide(L)'
;MNRDIHAPTVPSGPTTAGAGFRDLSKLSMVELMSEKDRIEAELSAYSSVLTSQGVTMDTSLTTFDGFPRDDIDVAQIRTTRARIIHLRNDHKEVMKYLEKGLHAHFEALQQTQASSTTSATTTPTQQQNGTHATQNGITETPFARVNSVAPGSPADQAGLKAGDVIRSFGTVNWVNHERLTKVGEVVQQNEGRPLVVKVSRPNESGQGTRELSTTFVKRHLTGEFEKKYIATLGVEVHPLGFTTNLGPIQFDVWDTAGQEKFGGLRDGYYINGQCGIIMFDVTSRITYKNVPNWHRDLVRVCENIPIVLCGNKVDVKERKVKAKTITFHRKKNLQYYDISAKSNYNFEKPFLWLARKLVGNQTLEFVAAPALAPPEVQVDPEVMAKYQQELTDAAAQPLPDEEDADL
;
A
#
# COMPACT_ATOMS: atom_id res chain seq x y z
N MET A 1 5.64 43.24 34.72
CA MET A 1 5.10 43.93 33.52
C MET A 1 5.59 43.19 32.29
N ASN A 2 4.66 42.88 31.39
CA ASN A 2 4.77 42.16 30.11
C ASN A 2 5.37 40.74 30.10
N ARG A 3 4.49 39.75 30.29
CA ARG A 3 4.59 38.49 29.53
C ARG A 3 3.76 38.68 28.26
N ASP A 4 4.42 38.66 27.10
CA ASP A 4 3.78 38.63 25.79
C ASP A 4 2.92 37.37 25.69
N ILE A 5 1.60 37.56 25.80
CA ILE A 5 0.58 36.57 25.45
C ILE A 5 0.20 36.85 23.99
N HIS A 6 1.06 36.45 23.07
CA HIS A 6 0.67 36.27 21.68
C HIS A 6 0.68 34.78 21.37
N ALA A 7 -0.50 34.17 21.46
CA ALA A 7 -0.76 32.88 20.84
C ALA A 7 -0.45 32.98 19.34
N PRO A 8 0.09 31.92 18.71
CA PRO A 8 0.26 31.90 17.26
C PRO A 8 -1.13 31.99 16.62
N THR A 9 -1.51 33.18 16.19
CA THR A 9 -2.62 33.37 15.27
C THR A 9 -2.16 32.80 13.94
N VAL A 10 -2.73 31.65 13.57
CA VAL A 10 -2.79 31.30 12.15
C VAL A 10 -3.45 32.50 11.46
N PRO A 11 -2.82 33.10 10.43
CA PRO A 11 -3.49 34.10 9.64
C PRO A 11 -4.81 33.47 9.20
N SER A 12 -5.92 34.20 9.34
CA SER A 12 -7.12 33.87 8.59
C SER A 12 -6.71 33.89 7.11
N GLY A 13 -6.32 32.71 6.59
CA GLY A 13 -6.33 32.45 5.17
C GLY A 13 -7.71 32.84 4.64
N PRO A 14 -7.80 33.26 3.37
CA PRO A 14 -8.95 33.98 2.85
C PRO A 14 -10.23 33.32 3.35
N THR A 15 -10.96 34.08 4.18
CA THR A 15 -12.31 33.72 4.61
C THR A 15 -13.04 33.23 3.37
N THR A 16 -13.71 32.07 3.44
CA THR A 16 -14.49 31.46 2.36
C THR A 16 -15.72 32.30 1.97
N ALA A 17 -15.56 33.62 1.84
CA ALA A 17 -16.40 34.48 1.05
C ALA A 17 -15.96 34.34 -0.42
N GLY A 18 -16.59 33.42 -1.14
CA GLY A 18 -16.59 33.45 -2.61
C GLY A 18 -15.73 32.41 -3.34
N ALA A 19 -15.40 31.25 -2.76
CA ALA A 19 -15.06 30.09 -3.59
C ALA A 19 -16.38 29.43 -4.00
N GLY A 20 -16.90 29.78 -5.18
CA GLY A 20 -18.01 29.05 -5.78
C GLY A 20 -17.72 27.55 -5.73
N PHE A 21 -18.76 26.74 -5.51
CA PHE A 21 -18.71 25.28 -5.47
C PHE A 21 -17.76 24.76 -6.55
N ARG A 22 -16.53 24.43 -6.16
CA ARG A 22 -15.51 23.99 -7.11
C ARG A 22 -15.92 22.60 -7.54
N ASP A 23 -16.40 22.51 -8.76
CA ASP A 23 -16.85 21.25 -9.35
C ASP A 23 -15.63 20.34 -9.54
N LEU A 24 -15.41 19.45 -8.54
CA LEU A 24 -14.29 18.51 -8.53
C LEU A 24 -14.27 17.60 -9.77
N SER A 25 -15.42 17.39 -10.42
CA SER A 25 -15.53 16.55 -11.61
C SER A 25 -14.85 17.13 -12.85
N LYS A 26 -14.57 18.44 -12.84
CA LYS A 26 -13.94 19.16 -13.97
C LYS A 26 -12.45 19.42 -13.77
N LEU A 27 -11.92 19.08 -12.60
CA LEU A 27 -10.50 19.26 -12.29
C LEU A 27 -9.68 18.16 -12.96
N SER A 28 -8.53 18.53 -13.50
CA SER A 28 -7.53 17.58 -13.95
C SER A 28 -6.92 16.81 -12.78
N MET A 29 -6.29 15.67 -13.08
CA MET A 29 -5.58 14.84 -12.09
C MET A 29 -4.54 15.65 -11.28
N VAL A 30 -3.85 16.59 -11.94
CA VAL A 30 -2.85 17.46 -11.30
C VAL A 30 -3.50 18.43 -10.33
N GLU A 31 -4.65 19.00 -10.70
CA GLU A 31 -5.39 19.94 -9.85
C GLU A 31 -6.04 19.25 -8.66
N LEU A 32 -6.57 18.04 -8.85
CA LEU A 32 -7.10 17.21 -7.76
C LEU A 32 -6.02 16.84 -6.75
N MET A 33 -4.79 16.55 -7.21
CA MET A 33 -3.65 16.26 -6.33
C MET A 33 -3.20 17.50 -5.55
N SER A 34 -3.13 18.66 -6.22
CA SER A 34 -2.85 19.94 -5.56
C SER A 34 -3.90 20.27 -4.50
N GLU A 35 -5.16 19.96 -4.78
CA GLU A 35 -6.26 20.15 -3.84
C GLU A 35 -6.17 19.18 -2.65
N LYS A 36 -5.80 17.90 -2.88
CA LYS A 36 -5.49 16.93 -1.83
C LYS A 36 -4.38 17.47 -0.91
N ASP A 37 -3.26 17.88 -1.49
CA ASP A 37 -2.11 18.43 -0.77
C ASP A 37 -2.48 19.67 0.05
N ARG A 38 -3.37 20.53 -0.47
CA ARG A 38 -3.89 21.71 0.22
C ARG A 38 -4.71 21.30 1.45
N ILE A 39 -5.64 20.36 1.27
CA ILE A 39 -6.51 19.87 2.34
C ILE A 39 -5.68 19.18 3.44
N GLU A 40 -4.69 18.37 3.08
CA GLU A 40 -3.80 17.71 4.04
C GLU A 40 -2.96 18.70 4.86
N ALA A 41 -2.47 19.77 4.21
CA ALA A 41 -1.76 20.83 4.92
C ALA A 41 -2.67 21.57 5.91
N GLU A 42 -3.92 21.88 5.54
CA GLU A 42 -4.89 22.49 6.46
C GLU A 42 -5.25 21.55 7.62
N LEU A 43 -5.48 20.26 7.34
CA LEU A 43 -5.75 19.24 8.36
C LEU A 43 -4.59 19.15 9.36
N SER A 44 -3.35 19.16 8.89
CA SER A 44 -2.17 19.16 9.75
C SER A 44 -2.10 20.41 10.62
N ALA A 45 -2.37 21.59 10.05
CA ALA A 45 -2.36 22.85 10.79
C ALA A 45 -3.43 22.87 11.91
N TYR A 46 -4.67 22.50 11.61
CA TYR A 46 -5.75 22.45 12.61
C TYR A 46 -5.53 21.35 13.66
N SER A 47 -4.95 20.22 13.28
CA SER A 47 -4.59 19.16 14.24
C SER A 47 -3.50 19.62 15.21
N SER A 48 -2.54 20.43 14.74
CA SER A 48 -1.53 21.05 15.61
C SER A 48 -2.16 22.02 16.62
N VAL A 49 -3.20 22.76 16.24
CA VAL A 49 -3.94 23.66 17.15
C VAL A 49 -4.58 22.85 18.28
N LEU A 50 -5.27 21.75 17.98
CA LEU A 50 -5.85 20.88 19.02
C LEU A 50 -4.76 20.31 19.95
N THR A 51 -3.64 19.87 19.37
CA THR A 51 -2.51 19.32 20.13
C THR A 51 -1.89 20.35 21.07
N SER A 52 -1.75 21.61 20.64
CA SER A 52 -1.23 22.69 21.48
C SER A 52 -2.13 23.02 22.69
N GLN A 53 -3.42 22.73 22.57
CA GLN A 53 -4.42 22.91 23.64
C GLN A 53 -4.59 21.64 24.49
N GLY A 54 -3.80 20.59 24.25
CA GLY A 54 -3.88 19.33 25.00
C GLY A 54 -5.18 18.54 24.79
N VAL A 55 -5.91 18.80 23.69
CA VAL A 55 -7.19 18.16 23.39
C VAL A 55 -7.15 17.41 22.06
N THR A 56 -8.03 16.43 21.90
CA THR A 56 -8.22 15.66 20.66
C THR A 56 -9.57 16.03 20.02
N MET A 57 -10.00 15.27 19.00
CA MET A 57 -11.33 15.43 18.40
C MET A 57 -12.47 15.03 19.35
N ASP A 58 -12.19 14.18 20.33
CA ASP A 58 -13.20 13.51 21.17
C ASP A 58 -13.14 13.95 22.64
N THR A 59 -12.15 14.76 23.02
CA THR A 59 -11.99 15.24 24.40
C THR A 59 -13.23 16.02 24.85
N SER A 60 -13.74 15.75 26.05
CA SER A 60 -14.86 16.51 26.62
C SER A 60 -14.52 18.00 26.73
N LEU A 61 -15.46 18.84 26.27
CA LEU A 61 -15.39 20.30 26.37
C LEU A 61 -16.07 20.83 27.64
N THR A 62 -16.73 19.96 28.39
CA THR A 62 -17.40 20.28 29.65
C THR A 62 -16.77 19.53 30.80
N THR A 63 -16.84 20.14 31.97
CA THR A 63 -16.56 19.53 33.27
C THR A 63 -17.63 18.50 33.64
N PHE A 64 -17.41 17.74 34.72
CA PHE A 64 -18.29 16.64 35.13
C PHE A 64 -19.71 17.09 35.52
N ASP A 65 -19.86 18.36 35.89
CA ASP A 65 -21.10 19.04 36.25
C ASP A 65 -21.78 19.74 35.06
N GLY A 66 -21.22 19.60 33.85
CA GLY A 66 -21.83 20.07 32.60
C GLY A 66 -21.51 21.51 32.20
N PHE A 67 -20.65 22.20 32.94
CA PHE A 67 -20.19 23.55 32.58
C PHE A 67 -19.03 23.52 31.56
N PRO A 68 -18.87 24.54 30.70
CA PRO A 68 -17.72 24.64 29.81
C PRO A 68 -16.41 24.69 30.61
N ARG A 69 -15.41 23.95 30.15
CA ARG A 69 -14.06 23.97 30.73
C ARG A 69 -13.43 25.36 30.61
N ASP A 70 -12.79 25.81 31.68
CA ASP A 70 -12.12 27.10 31.79
C ASP A 70 -10.63 27.05 31.42
N ASP A 71 -10.04 25.85 31.42
CA ASP A 71 -8.64 25.59 31.08
C ASP A 71 -8.35 25.57 29.56
N ILE A 72 -9.40 25.65 28.73
CA ILE A 72 -9.30 25.56 27.26
C ILE A 72 -10.21 26.58 26.57
N ASP A 73 -9.83 27.02 25.37
CA ASP A 73 -10.72 27.82 24.53
C ASP A 73 -11.76 26.92 23.83
N VAL A 74 -12.88 26.70 24.51
CA VAL A 74 -13.99 25.87 24.02
C VAL A 74 -14.51 26.35 22.66
N ALA A 75 -14.52 27.67 22.39
CA ALA A 75 -15.01 28.21 21.13
C ALA A 75 -14.03 27.91 19.98
N GLN A 76 -12.73 28.13 20.19
CA GLN A 76 -11.69 27.78 19.23
C GLN A 76 -11.65 26.28 18.96
N ILE A 77 -11.80 25.43 19.99
CA ILE A 77 -11.77 23.98 19.81
C ILE A 77 -12.99 23.51 19.02
N ARG A 78 -14.20 24.02 19.31
CA ARG A 78 -15.41 23.66 18.55
C ARG A 78 -15.30 24.03 17.08
N THR A 79 -14.83 25.24 16.78
CA THR A 79 -14.64 25.72 15.41
C THR A 79 -13.55 24.93 14.68
N THR A 80 -12.43 24.64 15.36
CA THR A 80 -11.34 23.81 14.83
C THR A 80 -11.81 22.38 14.51
N ARG A 81 -12.53 21.73 15.44
CA ARG A 81 -13.09 20.38 15.23
C ARG A 81 -14.07 20.35 14.07
N ALA A 82 -14.98 21.32 13.99
CA ALA A 82 -15.89 21.44 12.87
C ALA A 82 -15.12 21.56 11.56
N ARG A 83 -14.09 22.41 11.50
CA ARG A 83 -13.29 22.58 10.29
C ARG A 83 -12.55 21.30 9.87
N ILE A 84 -11.97 20.57 10.83
CA ILE A 84 -11.35 19.26 10.57
C ILE A 84 -12.36 18.27 9.97
N ILE A 85 -13.59 18.23 10.49
CA ILE A 85 -14.64 17.33 9.97
C ILE A 85 -14.97 17.68 8.51
N HIS A 86 -15.15 18.96 8.19
CA HIS A 86 -15.41 19.40 6.82
C HIS A 86 -14.24 19.05 5.90
N LEU A 87 -13.00 19.36 6.30
CA LEU A 87 -11.81 19.03 5.52
C LEU A 87 -11.61 17.52 5.31
N ARG A 88 -11.98 16.68 6.29
CA ARG A 88 -11.97 15.22 6.13
C ARG A 88 -13.00 14.75 5.09
N ASN A 89 -14.17 15.37 5.06
CA ASN A 89 -15.18 15.07 4.04
C ASN A 89 -14.73 15.54 2.65
N ASP A 90 -14.15 16.74 2.56
CA ASP A 90 -13.61 17.29 1.31
C ASP A 90 -12.45 16.42 0.79
N HIS A 91 -11.53 15.99 1.67
CA HIS A 91 -10.45 15.07 1.34
C HIS A 91 -11.00 13.77 0.75
N LYS A 92 -12.02 13.19 1.40
CA LYS A 92 -12.69 11.98 0.91
C LYS A 92 -13.28 12.16 -0.49
N GLU A 93 -13.93 13.29 -0.77
CA GLU A 93 -14.47 13.56 -2.12
C GLU A 93 -13.37 13.80 -3.15
N VAL A 94 -12.31 14.55 -2.83
CA VAL A 94 -11.15 14.73 -3.72
C VAL A 94 -10.51 13.38 -4.05
N MET A 95 -10.31 12.52 -3.06
CA MET A 95 -9.77 11.18 -3.24
C MET A 95 -10.65 10.31 -4.16
N LYS A 96 -11.98 10.37 -4.01
CA LYS A 96 -12.91 9.68 -4.91
C LYS A 96 -12.77 10.11 -6.38
N TYR A 97 -12.55 11.40 -6.64
CA TYR A 97 -12.31 11.87 -8.01
C TYR A 97 -10.91 11.50 -8.54
N LEU A 98 -9.89 11.50 -7.67
CA LEU A 98 -8.56 10.98 -8.00
C LEU A 98 -8.63 9.49 -8.39
N GLU A 99 -9.34 8.68 -7.61
CA GLU A 99 -9.59 7.26 -7.88
C GLU A 99 -10.28 7.07 -9.23
N LYS A 100 -11.37 7.82 -9.49
CA LYS A 100 -12.09 7.76 -10.78
C LYS A 100 -11.19 8.11 -11.97
N GLY A 101 -10.37 9.16 -11.84
CA GLY A 101 -9.42 9.54 -12.88
C GLY A 101 -8.35 8.47 -13.12
N LEU A 102 -7.93 7.77 -12.05
CA LEU A 102 -6.97 6.67 -12.11
C LEU A 102 -7.56 5.49 -12.89
N HIS A 103 -8.80 5.11 -12.57
CA HIS A 103 -9.56 4.07 -13.28
C HIS A 103 -9.70 4.36 -14.77
N ALA A 104 -10.13 5.57 -15.15
CA ALA A 104 -10.30 5.95 -16.55
C ALA A 104 -8.98 5.89 -17.34
N HIS A 105 -7.87 6.25 -16.70
CA HIS A 105 -6.54 6.16 -17.32
C HIS A 105 -6.12 4.70 -17.57
N PHE A 106 -6.44 3.79 -16.66
CA PHE A 106 -6.18 2.35 -16.84
C PHE A 106 -7.01 1.70 -17.94
N GLU A 107 -8.30 2.04 -18.02
CA GLU A 107 -9.19 1.52 -19.07
C GLU A 107 -8.72 1.94 -20.46
N ALA A 108 -8.28 3.19 -20.62
CA ALA A 108 -7.73 3.70 -21.88
C ALA A 108 -6.47 2.93 -22.33
N LEU A 109 -5.62 2.54 -21.39
CA LEU A 109 -4.42 1.74 -21.67
C LEU A 109 -4.76 0.31 -22.11
N GLN A 110 -5.79 -0.31 -21.53
CA GLN A 110 -6.28 -1.62 -21.98
C GLN A 110 -6.84 -1.57 -23.41
N GLN A 111 -7.61 -0.53 -23.75
CA GLN A 111 -8.13 -0.36 -25.12
C GLN A 111 -7.01 -0.14 -26.14
N THR A 112 -5.94 0.54 -25.74
CA THR A 112 -4.76 0.76 -26.59
C THR A 112 -3.97 -0.54 -26.81
N GLN A 113 -3.92 -1.44 -25.82
CA GLN A 113 -3.31 -2.77 -25.97
C GLN A 113 -4.19 -3.78 -26.72
N ALA A 114 -5.52 -3.72 -26.59
CA ALA A 114 -6.42 -4.60 -27.32
C ALA A 114 -6.50 -4.29 -28.83
N SER A 115 -6.22 -3.05 -29.22
CA SER A 115 -6.27 -2.61 -30.62
C SER A 115 -5.04 -3.05 -31.44
N SER A 116 -3.97 -3.53 -30.80
CA SER A 116 -2.74 -4.00 -31.48
C SER A 116 -2.73 -5.51 -31.76
N THR A 117 -3.77 -6.26 -31.39
CA THR A 117 -3.78 -7.74 -31.49
C THR A 117 -4.49 -8.31 -32.73
N THR A 118 -4.99 -7.49 -33.66
CA THR A 118 -5.82 -7.97 -34.79
C THR A 118 -5.13 -8.10 -36.16
N SER A 119 -3.79 -8.04 -36.24
CA SER A 119 -3.09 -8.20 -37.53
C SER A 119 -1.72 -8.87 -37.42
N ALA A 120 -1.66 -10.21 -37.31
CA ALA A 120 -0.55 -11.00 -37.87
C ALA A 120 -0.81 -12.51 -37.80
N THR A 121 -1.09 -13.09 -38.97
CA THR A 121 -1.14 -14.52 -39.24
C THR A 121 0.25 -15.01 -39.66
N THR A 122 0.62 -16.23 -39.21
CA THR A 122 1.60 -17.20 -39.76
C THR A 122 3.13 -17.10 -39.55
N THR A 123 3.65 -18.17 -38.92
CA THR A 123 4.93 -18.93 -39.10
C THR A 123 6.11 -18.68 -38.12
N PRO A 124 6.72 -19.75 -37.52
CA PRO A 124 7.77 -19.61 -36.50
C PRO A 124 9.19 -19.80 -37.05
N THR A 125 10.09 -18.86 -36.75
CA THR A 125 11.55 -19.05 -36.84
C THR A 125 12.26 -18.22 -35.75
N GLN A 126 13.35 -18.81 -35.22
CA GLN A 126 14.20 -18.34 -34.11
C GLN A 126 14.78 -16.93 -34.28
N GLN A 127 14.71 -16.09 -33.23
CA GLN A 127 15.83 -15.34 -32.59
C GLN A 127 15.35 -14.20 -31.67
N GLN A 128 15.93 -14.16 -30.46
CA GLN A 128 16.28 -13.01 -29.59
C GLN A 128 15.24 -11.98 -29.13
N ASN A 129 15.40 -11.61 -27.84
CA ASN A 129 14.92 -10.40 -27.15
C ASN A 129 13.41 -10.18 -27.04
N GLY A 130 12.80 -10.82 -26.04
CA GLY A 130 11.46 -10.48 -25.55
C GLY A 130 11.52 -9.39 -24.49
N THR A 131 11.27 -8.16 -24.91
CA THR A 131 10.99 -6.98 -24.08
C THR A 131 9.80 -7.21 -23.16
N HIS A 132 10.01 -7.02 -21.86
CA HIS A 132 8.95 -6.95 -20.84
C HIS A 132 8.05 -5.73 -21.11
N ALA A 133 6.87 -5.95 -21.68
CA ALA A 133 5.80 -4.96 -21.74
C ALA A 133 4.75 -5.31 -20.68
N THR A 134 5.03 -4.96 -19.41
CA THR A 134 4.12 -5.16 -18.28
C THR A 134 3.62 -3.81 -17.76
N GLN A 135 2.30 -3.62 -17.84
CA GLN A 135 1.43 -2.73 -17.03
C GLN A 135 2.04 -1.43 -16.45
N ASN A 136 2.33 -0.44 -17.29
CA ASN A 136 3.14 0.73 -16.93
C ASN A 136 2.36 2.05 -16.69
N GLY A 137 1.03 2.05 -16.64
CA GLY A 137 0.21 3.27 -16.71
C GLY A 137 0.38 4.30 -15.58
N ILE A 138 0.26 3.89 -14.31
CA ILE A 138 0.44 4.82 -13.17
C ILE A 138 1.90 5.26 -13.06
N THR A 139 2.83 4.34 -13.30
CA THR A 139 4.28 4.55 -13.20
C THR A 139 4.86 5.43 -14.29
N GLU A 140 4.06 5.84 -15.28
CA GLU A 140 4.50 6.68 -16.38
C GLU A 140 4.13 8.16 -16.20
N THR A 141 3.28 8.57 -15.25
CA THR A 141 3.01 10.01 -15.09
C THR A 141 4.21 10.71 -14.46
N PRO A 142 4.80 11.74 -15.09
CA PRO A 142 6.02 12.38 -14.58
C PRO A 142 5.77 13.31 -13.41
N PHE A 143 6.40 13.09 -12.24
CA PHE A 143 6.14 13.81 -10.98
C PHE A 143 7.29 14.68 -10.47
N ALA A 144 8.48 14.53 -11.03
CA ALA A 144 9.64 15.34 -10.67
C ALA A 144 10.47 15.67 -11.90
N ARG A 145 11.22 16.78 -11.84
CA ARG A 145 12.25 17.12 -12.82
C ARG A 145 13.59 17.19 -12.11
N VAL A 146 14.60 16.57 -12.70
CA VAL A 146 15.97 16.62 -12.21
C VAL A 146 16.56 17.98 -12.54
N ASN A 147 16.86 18.79 -11.53
CA ASN A 147 17.45 20.11 -11.73
C ASN A 147 18.95 20.03 -11.98
N SER A 148 19.65 19.19 -11.24
CA SER A 148 21.09 18.97 -11.36
C SER A 148 21.46 17.57 -10.86
N VAL A 149 22.63 17.08 -11.28
CA VAL A 149 23.19 15.80 -10.82
C VAL A 149 24.65 16.05 -10.42
N ALA A 150 25.03 15.59 -9.23
CA ALA A 150 26.38 15.79 -8.72
C ALA A 150 27.37 14.82 -9.39
N PRO A 151 28.51 15.29 -9.92
CA PRO A 151 29.52 14.43 -10.55
C PRO A 151 30.01 13.33 -9.62
N GLY A 152 30.08 12.09 -10.11
CA GLY A 152 30.52 10.91 -9.35
C GLY A 152 29.51 10.39 -8.31
N SER A 153 28.32 11.00 -8.21
CA SER A 153 27.24 10.49 -7.36
C SER A 153 26.62 9.20 -7.92
N PRO A 154 25.91 8.41 -7.11
CA PRO A 154 25.11 7.27 -7.59
C PRO A 154 24.18 7.61 -8.77
N ALA A 155 23.57 8.80 -8.74
CA ALA A 155 22.68 9.27 -9.80
C ALA A 155 23.44 9.57 -11.11
N ASP A 156 24.66 10.12 -11.03
CA ASP A 156 25.54 10.35 -12.18
C ASP A 156 26.02 9.02 -12.79
N GLN A 157 26.44 8.08 -11.93
CA GLN A 157 26.86 6.73 -12.34
C GLN A 157 25.71 5.93 -12.98
N ALA A 158 24.47 6.15 -12.53
CA ALA A 158 23.27 5.57 -13.11
C ALA A 158 22.84 6.25 -14.42
N GLY A 159 23.49 7.34 -14.82
CA GLY A 159 23.21 8.06 -16.06
C GLY A 159 22.03 9.05 -16.01
N LEU A 160 21.61 9.44 -14.80
CA LEU A 160 20.63 10.50 -14.57
C LEU A 160 21.24 11.84 -15.00
N LYS A 161 20.47 12.68 -15.69
CA LYS A 161 20.94 13.99 -16.17
C LYS A 161 20.01 15.11 -15.74
N ALA A 162 20.57 16.31 -15.61
CA ALA A 162 19.79 17.53 -15.49
C ALA A 162 18.79 17.62 -16.66
N GLY A 163 17.53 17.93 -16.36
CA GLY A 163 16.44 17.99 -17.32
C GLY A 163 15.64 16.69 -17.47
N ASP A 164 16.11 15.55 -16.94
CA ASP A 164 15.33 14.31 -16.92
C ASP A 164 14.04 14.49 -16.11
N VAL A 165 12.94 13.92 -16.59
CA VAL A 165 11.65 13.96 -15.92
C VAL A 165 11.36 12.59 -15.31
N ILE A 166 11.26 12.52 -13.99
CA ILE A 166 11.09 11.30 -13.21
C ILE A 166 9.62 10.87 -13.26
N ARG A 167 9.39 9.63 -13.67
CA ARG A 167 8.07 8.98 -13.74
C ARG A 167 7.85 7.98 -12.60
N SER A 168 8.92 7.27 -12.23
CA SER A 168 8.96 6.49 -10.99
C SER A 168 10.34 6.53 -10.36
N PHE A 169 10.39 6.36 -9.04
CA PHE A 169 11.60 6.31 -8.24
C PHE A 169 11.45 5.24 -7.16
N GLY A 170 11.91 4.02 -7.45
CA GLY A 170 11.56 2.84 -6.65
C GLY A 170 10.05 2.61 -6.65
N THR A 171 9.47 2.53 -5.45
CA THR A 171 8.02 2.45 -5.22
C THR A 171 7.31 3.80 -5.32
N VAL A 172 8.07 4.90 -5.41
CA VAL A 172 7.52 6.25 -5.48
C VAL A 172 7.09 6.60 -6.91
N ASN A 173 5.89 7.12 -7.05
CA ASN A 173 5.30 7.55 -8.31
C ASN A 173 4.46 8.82 -8.12
N TRP A 174 3.82 9.28 -9.20
CA TRP A 174 2.96 10.47 -9.19
C TRP A 174 1.87 10.47 -8.11
N VAL A 175 1.43 9.30 -7.63
CA VAL A 175 0.28 9.17 -6.74
C VAL A 175 0.68 9.13 -5.26
N ASN A 176 1.91 8.70 -4.93
CA ASN A 176 2.33 8.48 -3.54
C ASN A 176 3.59 9.27 -3.12
N HIS A 177 4.09 10.22 -3.93
CA HIS A 177 5.35 10.90 -3.64
C HIS A 177 5.32 11.87 -2.44
N GLU A 178 4.15 12.30 -1.95
CA GLU A 178 3.97 13.21 -0.81
C GLU A 178 4.93 14.42 -0.86
N ARG A 179 4.84 15.26 -1.91
CA ARG A 179 5.75 16.40 -2.12
C ARG A 179 7.24 16.02 -2.14
N LEU A 180 7.53 14.83 -2.66
CA LEU A 180 8.87 14.24 -2.82
C LEU A 180 9.52 13.79 -1.50
N THR A 181 8.87 13.94 -0.34
CA THR A 181 9.42 13.47 0.94
C THR A 181 9.71 11.96 0.89
N LYS A 182 8.82 11.20 0.24
CA LYS A 182 8.95 9.75 0.06
C LYS A 182 10.15 9.34 -0.79
N VAL A 183 10.62 10.21 -1.70
CA VAL A 183 11.84 9.94 -2.48
C VAL A 183 13.04 9.84 -1.54
N GLY A 184 13.18 10.78 -0.60
CA GLY A 184 14.26 10.76 0.39
C GLY A 184 14.21 9.54 1.31
N GLU A 185 13.00 9.18 1.77
CA GLU A 185 12.80 7.99 2.61
C GLU A 185 13.18 6.69 1.87
N VAL A 186 12.75 6.54 0.62
CA VAL A 186 13.08 5.34 -0.19
C VAL A 186 14.57 5.24 -0.48
N VAL A 187 15.26 6.36 -0.72
CA VAL A 187 16.73 6.38 -0.85
C VAL A 187 17.39 5.89 0.43
N GLN A 188 16.94 6.38 1.60
CA GLN A 188 17.51 6.02 2.90
C GLN A 188 17.27 4.54 3.25
N GLN A 189 16.11 3.99 2.89
CA GLN A 189 15.75 2.59 3.14
C GLN A 189 16.47 1.60 2.21
N ASN A 190 16.87 2.06 1.02
CA ASN A 190 17.55 1.25 0.01
C ASN A 190 19.05 1.55 -0.08
N GLU A 191 19.66 2.05 1.00
CA GLU A 191 21.11 2.23 1.07
C GLU A 191 21.84 0.90 0.81
N GLY A 192 22.71 0.88 -0.20
CA GLY A 192 23.47 -0.31 -0.63
C GLY A 192 22.68 -1.29 -1.51
N ARG A 193 21.42 -1.01 -1.85
CA ARG A 193 20.60 -1.83 -2.76
C ARG A 193 20.33 -1.10 -4.08
N PRO A 194 20.27 -1.80 -5.23
CA PRO A 194 19.86 -1.19 -6.49
C PRO A 194 18.42 -0.68 -6.41
N LEU A 195 18.19 0.54 -6.87
CA LEU A 195 16.89 1.18 -6.96
C LEU A 195 16.60 1.57 -8.41
N VAL A 196 15.46 1.10 -8.93
CA VAL A 196 15.03 1.42 -10.30
C VAL A 196 14.36 2.79 -10.34
N VAL A 197 14.78 3.65 -11.24
CA VAL A 197 14.25 5.00 -11.48
C VAL A 197 13.88 5.11 -12.95
N LYS A 198 12.59 5.32 -13.24
CA LYS A 198 12.11 5.52 -14.61
C LYS A 198 12.08 7.01 -14.94
N VAL A 199 12.69 7.40 -16.04
CA VAL A 199 12.78 8.80 -16.48
C VAL A 199 12.43 8.96 -17.96
N SER A 200 11.96 10.15 -18.34
CA SER A 200 11.89 10.58 -19.75
C SER A 200 12.77 11.80 -19.98
N ARG A 201 13.58 11.76 -21.05
CA ARG A 201 14.53 12.81 -21.41
C ARG A 201 13.96 13.68 -22.54
N PRO A 202 13.85 15.01 -22.38
CA PRO A 202 13.17 15.87 -23.36
C PRO A 202 13.82 15.99 -24.75
N ASN A 203 15.11 15.64 -24.91
CA ASN A 203 15.91 15.98 -26.09
C ASN A 203 16.32 14.76 -26.97
N GLU A 204 15.69 13.60 -26.80
CA GLU A 204 15.86 12.45 -27.70
C GLU A 204 14.57 12.27 -28.52
N SER A 205 14.71 12.19 -29.85
CA SER A 205 13.63 12.17 -30.85
C SER A 205 12.81 10.86 -30.86
N GLY A 206 12.19 10.49 -29.73
CA GLY A 206 11.33 9.33 -29.62
C GLY A 206 10.72 9.16 -28.23
N GLN A 207 9.46 8.74 -28.18
CA GLN A 207 8.64 8.46 -26.99
C GLN A 207 9.20 7.29 -26.13
N GLY A 208 10.43 7.37 -25.64
CA GLY A 208 11.06 6.32 -24.84
C GLY A 208 11.20 6.71 -23.37
N THR A 209 10.41 6.11 -22.49
CA THR A 209 10.72 6.04 -21.05
C THR A 209 12.00 5.20 -20.89
N ARG A 210 13.03 5.75 -20.25
CA ARG A 210 14.26 5.02 -19.89
C ARG A 210 14.16 4.53 -18.45
N GLU A 211 14.46 3.26 -18.22
CA GLU A 211 14.67 2.73 -16.87
C GLU A 211 16.15 2.84 -16.53
N LEU A 212 16.46 3.55 -15.46
CA LEU A 212 17.82 3.71 -14.93
C LEU A 212 17.89 3.00 -13.59
N SER A 213 18.87 2.12 -13.39
CA SER A 213 19.12 1.50 -12.08
C SER A 213 20.21 2.30 -11.36
N THR A 214 19.87 2.89 -10.21
CA THR A 214 20.80 3.65 -9.36
C THR A 214 21.00 2.94 -8.03
N THR A 215 22.24 2.79 -7.57
CA THR A 215 22.54 2.18 -6.26
C THR A 215 23.07 3.25 -5.33
N PHE A 216 22.25 3.71 -4.38
CA PHE A 216 22.68 4.75 -3.43
C PHE A 216 23.54 4.14 -2.34
N VAL A 217 24.82 4.50 -2.28
CA VAL A 217 25.73 4.07 -1.21
C VAL A 217 25.94 5.24 -0.26
N LYS A 218 25.53 5.10 1.01
CA LYS A 218 25.98 6.01 2.06
C LYS A 218 27.42 5.66 2.38
N ARG A 219 28.34 6.59 2.10
CA ARG A 219 29.73 6.47 2.55
C ARG A 219 29.78 6.69 4.06
N HIS A 220 29.58 5.64 4.87
CA HIS A 220 30.22 5.56 6.18
C HIS A 220 30.43 4.15 6.73
N LEU A 221 31.65 3.96 7.25
CA LEU A 221 32.24 2.77 7.85
C LEU A 221 31.79 2.61 9.31
N THR A 222 30.67 1.94 9.59
CA THR A 222 30.35 1.59 11.00
C THR A 222 29.83 0.17 11.25
N GLY A 223 29.61 -0.67 10.25
CA GLY A 223 29.53 -2.13 10.45
C GLY A 223 28.41 -2.65 11.35
N GLU A 224 27.40 -1.84 11.70
CA GLU A 224 26.23 -2.31 12.46
C GLU A 224 25.05 -2.59 11.52
N PHE A 225 24.65 -3.85 11.47
CA PHE A 225 23.46 -4.31 10.75
C PHE A 225 22.24 -4.06 11.64
N GLU A 226 21.45 -3.02 11.34
CA GLU A 226 20.27 -2.66 12.14
C GLU A 226 19.10 -3.62 11.84
N LYS A 227 18.71 -4.47 12.81
CA LYS A 227 17.52 -5.37 12.75
C LYS A 227 16.19 -4.60 12.87
N LYS A 228 16.07 -3.45 12.22
CA LYS A 228 14.91 -2.57 12.35
C LYS A 228 13.84 -3.00 11.36
N TYR A 229 12.60 -3.15 11.84
CA TYR A 229 11.44 -3.30 10.97
C TYR A 229 11.29 -2.05 10.11
N ILE A 230 11.41 -2.21 8.78
CA ILE A 230 11.19 -1.16 7.80
C ILE A 230 9.80 -1.42 7.21
N ALA A 231 8.87 -0.49 7.41
CA ALA A 231 7.53 -0.61 6.85
C ALA A 231 7.55 -0.32 5.35
N THR A 232 6.91 -1.17 4.54
CA THR A 232 6.72 -0.95 3.10
C THR A 232 6.04 0.40 2.89
N LEU A 233 6.64 1.26 2.06
CA LEU A 233 6.08 2.56 1.66
C LEU A 233 5.41 2.41 0.29
N GLY A 234 4.09 2.53 0.25
CA GLY A 234 3.31 2.34 -0.98
C GLY A 234 3.13 0.86 -1.32
N VAL A 235 3.59 0.44 -2.49
CA VAL A 235 3.52 -0.95 -2.98
C VAL A 235 4.85 -1.38 -3.58
N GLU A 236 5.29 -2.59 -3.25
CA GLU A 236 6.38 -3.28 -3.95
C GLU A 236 5.83 -4.42 -4.79
N VAL A 237 6.29 -4.55 -6.03
CA VAL A 237 5.85 -5.64 -6.92
C VAL A 237 6.96 -6.68 -7.05
N HIS A 238 6.66 -7.91 -6.64
CA HIS A 238 7.58 -9.04 -6.63
C HIS A 238 7.07 -10.14 -7.57
N PRO A 239 7.70 -10.37 -8.73
CA PRO A 239 7.33 -11.47 -9.61
C PRO A 239 7.79 -12.81 -9.00
N LEU A 240 6.83 -13.68 -8.66
CA LEU A 240 7.06 -15.02 -8.13
C LEU A 240 6.65 -16.07 -9.17
N GLY A 241 7.64 -16.74 -9.75
CA GLY A 241 7.45 -17.83 -10.70
C GLY A 241 7.32 -19.19 -10.00
N PHE A 242 6.33 -19.98 -10.41
CA PHE A 242 6.08 -21.35 -9.98
C PHE A 242 6.02 -22.27 -11.20
N THR A 243 6.75 -23.38 -11.18
CA THR A 243 6.62 -24.42 -12.22
C THR A 243 5.54 -25.41 -11.81
N THR A 244 4.52 -25.56 -12.65
CA THR A 244 3.41 -26.49 -12.40
C THR A 244 3.42 -27.66 -13.39
N ASN A 245 2.64 -28.69 -13.11
CA ASN A 245 2.39 -29.79 -14.04
C ASN A 245 1.69 -29.38 -15.35
N LEU A 246 1.16 -28.15 -15.42
CA LEU A 246 0.51 -27.57 -16.60
C LEU A 246 1.37 -26.49 -17.30
N GLY A 247 2.61 -26.28 -16.82
CA GLY A 247 3.50 -25.22 -17.30
C GLY A 247 3.80 -24.17 -16.22
N PRO A 248 4.61 -23.15 -16.54
CA PRO A 248 4.97 -22.09 -15.60
C PRO A 248 3.79 -21.14 -15.34
N ILE A 249 3.65 -20.71 -14.10
CA ILE A 249 2.73 -19.65 -13.65
C ILE A 249 3.54 -18.59 -12.93
N GLN A 250 3.23 -17.31 -13.14
CA GLN A 250 3.83 -16.21 -12.41
C GLN A 250 2.75 -15.45 -11.65
N PHE A 251 3.02 -15.15 -10.38
CA PHE A 251 2.25 -14.19 -9.59
C PHE A 251 3.08 -12.91 -9.48
N ASP A 252 2.57 -11.81 -10.02
CA ASP A 252 3.10 -10.49 -9.69
C ASP A 252 2.50 -10.09 -8.34
N VAL A 253 3.28 -10.22 -7.27
CA VAL A 253 2.81 -9.98 -5.89
C VAL A 253 2.97 -8.52 -5.54
N TRP A 254 1.85 -7.82 -5.35
CA TRP A 254 1.80 -6.42 -4.94
C TRP A 254 1.79 -6.36 -3.40
N ASP A 255 2.97 -6.28 -2.77
CA ASP A 255 3.11 -6.10 -1.33
C ASP A 255 2.75 -4.67 -0.92
N THR A 256 1.55 -4.49 -0.38
CA THR A 256 1.02 -3.18 0.00
C THR A 256 1.41 -2.78 1.43
N ALA A 257 1.63 -1.48 1.66
CA ALA A 257 1.91 -0.92 2.97
C ALA A 257 0.81 -1.26 4.01
N GLY A 258 1.14 -2.10 5.00
CA GLY A 258 0.22 -2.54 6.06
C GLY A 258 -0.16 -1.48 7.11
N GLN A 259 0.47 -0.29 7.13
CA GLN A 259 0.17 0.76 8.12
C GLN A 259 -1.11 1.54 7.79
N GLU A 260 -2.14 1.41 8.63
CA GLU A 260 -3.47 2.04 8.44
C GLU A 260 -3.44 3.56 8.27
N LYS A 261 -2.38 4.22 8.75
CA LYS A 261 -2.14 5.66 8.56
C LYS A 261 -1.99 6.07 7.09
N PHE A 262 -1.70 5.13 6.20
CA PHE A 262 -1.59 5.34 4.74
C PHE A 262 -2.78 4.77 3.96
N GLY A 263 -3.92 4.52 4.64
CA GLY A 263 -5.08 3.81 4.11
C GLY A 263 -5.71 4.40 2.84
N GLY A 264 -5.58 5.70 2.61
CA GLY A 264 -6.27 6.40 1.51
C GLY A 264 -5.78 6.07 0.09
N LEU A 265 -4.58 5.50 -0.07
CA LEU A 265 -4.02 5.15 -1.40
C LEU A 265 -4.22 3.67 -1.77
N ARG A 266 -4.81 2.86 -0.88
CA ARG A 266 -4.79 1.40 -0.97
C ARG A 266 -5.73 0.84 -2.03
N ASP A 267 -6.90 1.44 -2.20
CA ASP A 267 -7.91 0.98 -3.16
C ASP A 267 -7.36 1.01 -4.59
N GLY A 268 -6.52 2.00 -4.91
CA GLY A 268 -5.84 2.11 -6.21
C GLY A 268 -4.87 0.97 -6.52
N TYR A 269 -4.31 0.29 -5.51
CA TYR A 269 -3.42 -0.86 -5.71
C TYR A 269 -4.15 -2.18 -5.97
N TYR A 270 -5.44 -2.25 -5.62
CA TYR A 270 -6.23 -3.46 -5.85
C TYR A 270 -6.73 -3.55 -7.29
N ILE A 271 -6.75 -2.44 -8.03
CA ILE A 271 -7.30 -2.37 -9.40
C ILE A 271 -6.70 -3.48 -10.27
N ASN A 272 -7.56 -4.25 -10.94
CA ASN A 272 -7.22 -5.41 -11.78
C ASN A 272 -6.58 -6.59 -11.04
N GLY A 273 -6.57 -6.59 -9.71
CA GLY A 273 -6.17 -7.76 -8.92
C GLY A 273 -7.00 -8.97 -9.30
N GLN A 274 -6.35 -10.08 -9.62
CA GLN A 274 -7.01 -11.34 -10.02
C GLN A 274 -7.24 -12.27 -8.82
N CYS A 275 -6.48 -12.09 -7.75
CA CYS A 275 -6.57 -12.85 -6.50
C CYS A 275 -6.01 -12.03 -5.33
N GLY A 276 -6.36 -12.41 -4.10
CA GLY A 276 -5.89 -11.72 -2.89
C GLY A 276 -5.32 -12.66 -1.83
N ILE A 277 -4.33 -12.17 -1.09
CA ILE A 277 -3.88 -12.77 0.18
C ILE A 277 -4.05 -11.72 1.26
N ILE A 278 -4.90 -12.00 2.25
CA ILE A 278 -5.01 -11.17 3.46
C ILE A 278 -4.20 -11.85 4.54
N MET A 279 -3.25 -11.14 5.14
CA MET A 279 -2.35 -11.68 6.14
C MET A 279 -2.53 -10.98 7.48
N PHE A 280 -2.53 -11.76 8.57
CA PHE A 280 -2.43 -11.24 9.93
C PHE A 280 -1.32 -11.95 10.71
N ASP A 281 -0.92 -11.37 11.83
CA ASP A 281 0.11 -11.91 12.71
C ASP A 281 -0.54 -12.67 13.87
N VAL A 282 -0.26 -13.98 13.99
CA VAL A 282 -0.86 -14.81 15.05
C VAL A 282 -0.43 -14.40 16.46
N THR A 283 0.63 -13.60 16.59
CA THR A 283 1.13 -13.03 17.85
C THR A 283 0.46 -11.71 18.21
N SER A 284 -0.39 -11.15 17.33
CA SER A 284 -1.00 -9.83 17.50
C SER A 284 -2.50 -9.81 17.20
N ARG A 285 -3.33 -9.79 18.26
CA ARG A 285 -4.81 -9.83 18.13
C ARG A 285 -5.39 -8.68 17.31
N ILE A 286 -4.79 -7.48 17.39
CA ILE A 286 -5.27 -6.31 16.65
C ILE A 286 -5.18 -6.53 15.14
N THR A 287 -4.16 -7.25 14.65
CA THR A 287 -4.01 -7.52 13.22
C THR A 287 -5.15 -8.40 12.69
N TYR A 288 -5.61 -9.37 13.49
CA TYR A 288 -6.77 -10.18 13.14
C TYR A 288 -8.09 -9.39 13.22
N LYS A 289 -8.24 -8.52 14.22
CA LYS A 289 -9.40 -7.61 14.32
C LYS A 289 -9.56 -6.70 13.09
N ASN A 290 -8.47 -6.41 12.38
CA ASN A 290 -8.49 -5.55 11.19
C ASN A 290 -8.73 -6.32 9.88
N VAL A 291 -8.71 -7.66 9.88
CA VAL A 291 -8.98 -8.49 8.69
C VAL A 291 -10.30 -8.14 7.99
N PRO A 292 -11.42 -7.88 8.68
CA PRO A 292 -12.67 -7.46 8.04
C PRO A 292 -12.55 -6.15 7.26
N ASN A 293 -11.74 -5.20 7.74
CA ASN A 293 -11.51 -3.93 7.04
C ASN A 293 -10.74 -4.17 5.75
N TRP A 294 -9.63 -4.93 5.81
CA TRP A 294 -8.86 -5.30 4.62
C TRP A 294 -9.68 -6.06 3.58
N HIS A 295 -10.49 -7.01 4.03
CA HIS A 295 -11.41 -7.72 3.15
C HIS A 295 -12.42 -6.78 2.51
N ARG A 296 -13.07 -5.91 3.28
CA ARG A 296 -14.05 -4.92 2.77
C ARG A 296 -13.43 -4.03 1.70
N ASP A 297 -12.22 -3.54 1.94
CA ASP A 297 -11.55 -2.61 1.04
C ASP A 297 -11.11 -3.36 -0.25
N LEU A 298 -10.62 -4.60 -0.14
CA LEU A 298 -10.28 -5.43 -1.29
C LEU A 298 -11.50 -5.76 -2.17
N VAL A 299 -12.60 -6.24 -1.57
CA VAL A 299 -13.80 -6.62 -2.34
C VAL A 299 -14.60 -5.43 -2.87
N ARG A 300 -14.34 -4.22 -2.37
CA ARG A 300 -14.90 -2.98 -2.93
C ARG A 300 -14.34 -2.71 -4.33
N VAL A 301 -13.07 -3.06 -4.56
CA VAL A 301 -12.37 -2.80 -5.83
C VAL A 301 -12.41 -4.03 -6.74
N CYS A 302 -12.18 -5.21 -6.16
CA CYS A 302 -12.15 -6.49 -6.88
C CYS A 302 -13.33 -7.37 -6.47
N GLU A 303 -14.39 -7.34 -7.26
CA GLU A 303 -15.52 -8.24 -7.06
C GLU A 303 -15.16 -9.68 -7.48
N ASN A 304 -15.58 -10.67 -6.69
CA ASN A 304 -15.52 -12.11 -7.02
C ASN A 304 -14.13 -12.71 -7.32
N ILE A 305 -13.06 -12.15 -6.76
CA ILE A 305 -11.73 -12.76 -6.85
C ILE A 305 -11.49 -13.82 -5.76
N PRO A 306 -10.72 -14.90 -6.05
CA PRO A 306 -10.30 -15.84 -5.02
C PRO A 306 -9.38 -15.17 -4.00
N ILE A 307 -9.71 -15.30 -2.71
CA ILE A 307 -8.95 -14.70 -1.60
C ILE A 307 -8.57 -15.78 -0.58
N VAL A 308 -7.31 -15.73 -0.12
CA VAL A 308 -6.78 -16.58 0.95
C VAL A 308 -6.49 -15.74 2.19
N LEU A 309 -6.93 -16.20 3.36
CA LEU A 309 -6.55 -15.65 4.66
C LEU A 309 -5.34 -16.42 5.20
N CYS A 310 -4.29 -15.70 5.62
CA CYS A 310 -3.06 -16.29 6.15
C CYS A 310 -2.77 -15.79 7.57
N GLY A 311 -2.58 -16.72 8.51
CA GLY A 311 -2.05 -16.44 9.84
C GLY A 311 -0.53 -16.64 9.85
N ASN A 312 0.24 -15.56 9.81
CA ASN A 312 1.70 -15.59 9.76
C ASN A 312 2.34 -15.63 11.17
N LYS A 313 3.62 -16.02 11.23
CA LYS A 313 4.48 -16.13 12.42
C LYS A 313 4.11 -17.29 13.36
N VAL A 314 3.64 -18.41 12.82
CA VAL A 314 3.34 -19.61 13.62
C VAL A 314 4.59 -20.25 14.24
N ASP A 315 5.79 -19.88 13.79
CA ASP A 315 7.07 -20.23 14.42
C ASP A 315 7.25 -19.61 15.81
N VAL A 316 6.50 -18.56 16.15
CA VAL A 316 6.56 -17.94 17.47
C VAL A 316 5.69 -18.71 18.45
N LYS A 317 6.30 -19.19 19.54
CA LYS A 317 5.63 -19.99 20.58
C LYS A 317 4.44 -19.27 21.24
N GLU A 318 4.53 -17.96 21.44
CA GLU A 318 3.49 -17.15 22.09
C GLU A 318 2.38 -16.73 21.10
N ARG A 319 1.58 -17.72 20.66
CA ARG A 319 0.42 -17.50 19.79
C ARG A 319 -0.72 -16.82 20.56
N LYS A 320 -1.11 -15.60 20.16
CA LYS A 320 -2.22 -14.83 20.79
C LYS A 320 -3.57 -14.99 20.10
N VAL A 321 -3.57 -15.34 18.81
CA VAL A 321 -4.76 -15.62 17.99
C VAL A 321 -4.86 -17.12 17.76
N LYS A 322 -5.76 -17.80 18.48
CA LYS A 322 -5.91 -19.27 18.46
C LYS A 322 -6.84 -19.72 17.33
N ALA A 323 -6.72 -20.97 16.90
CA ALA A 323 -7.56 -21.56 15.85
C ALA A 323 -9.07 -21.28 16.02
N LYS A 324 -9.59 -21.45 17.24
CA LYS A 324 -11.00 -21.20 17.59
C LYS A 324 -11.48 -19.76 17.34
N THR A 325 -10.57 -18.78 17.40
CA THR A 325 -10.90 -17.36 17.18
C THR A 325 -10.90 -16.99 15.69
N ILE A 326 -10.32 -17.82 14.84
CA ILE A 326 -10.11 -17.55 13.41
C ILE A 326 -11.34 -18.04 12.63
N THR A 327 -12.44 -17.32 12.73
CA THR A 327 -13.74 -17.68 12.12
C THR A 327 -14.06 -16.90 10.84
N PHE A 328 -13.34 -15.80 10.56
CA PHE A 328 -13.69 -14.88 9.46
C PHE A 328 -13.70 -15.56 8.08
N HIS A 329 -12.74 -16.46 7.83
CA HIS A 329 -12.65 -17.21 6.59
C HIS A 329 -13.91 -18.05 6.32
N ARG A 330 -14.52 -18.64 7.35
CA ARG A 330 -15.78 -19.40 7.22
C ARG A 330 -16.96 -18.48 6.91
N LYS A 331 -17.03 -17.31 7.57
CA LYS A 331 -18.08 -16.30 7.33
C LYS A 331 -18.07 -15.75 5.90
N LYS A 332 -16.89 -15.66 5.28
CA LYS A 332 -16.70 -15.11 3.93
C LYS A 332 -16.34 -16.15 2.86
N ASN A 333 -16.41 -17.44 3.20
CA ASN A 333 -16.05 -18.55 2.31
C ASN A 333 -14.64 -18.44 1.69
N LEU A 334 -13.66 -18.04 2.51
CA LEU A 334 -12.26 -17.92 2.15
C LEU A 334 -11.49 -19.16 2.59
N GLN A 335 -10.40 -19.46 1.89
CA GLN A 335 -9.43 -20.46 2.36
C GLN A 335 -8.55 -19.88 3.45
N TYR A 336 -8.23 -20.67 4.48
CA TYR A 336 -7.28 -20.29 5.54
C TYR A 336 -6.04 -21.19 5.56
N TYR A 337 -4.87 -20.60 5.81
CA TYR A 337 -3.64 -21.33 6.11
C TYR A 337 -2.84 -20.67 7.25
N ASP A 338 -2.31 -21.50 8.15
CA ASP A 338 -1.20 -21.13 9.04
C ASP A 338 0.11 -21.15 8.23
N ILE A 339 0.87 -20.06 8.28
CA ILE A 339 2.14 -19.90 7.56
C ILE A 339 3.25 -19.33 8.46
N SER A 340 4.49 -19.55 8.08
CA SER A 340 5.62 -18.79 8.63
C SER A 340 6.57 -18.42 7.51
N ALA A 341 6.61 -17.12 7.19
CA ALA A 341 7.54 -16.57 6.22
C ALA A 341 9.01 -16.80 6.63
N LYS A 342 9.29 -16.86 7.94
CA LYS A 342 10.65 -17.03 8.47
C LYS A 342 11.20 -18.44 8.32
N SER A 343 10.32 -19.44 8.41
CA SER A 343 10.68 -20.86 8.32
C SER A 343 10.29 -21.51 6.99
N ASN A 344 9.69 -20.73 6.07
CA ASN A 344 9.05 -21.21 4.84
C ASN A 344 7.88 -22.20 5.07
N TYR A 345 7.40 -22.37 6.30
CA TYR A 345 6.31 -23.29 6.61
C TYR A 345 5.02 -22.90 5.86
N ASN A 346 4.48 -23.85 5.09
CA ASN A 346 3.27 -23.70 4.26
C ASN A 346 3.30 -22.53 3.26
N PHE A 347 4.46 -21.96 2.95
CA PHE A 347 4.58 -20.75 2.12
C PHE A 347 3.90 -20.91 0.75
N GLU A 348 3.99 -22.09 0.14
CA GLU A 348 3.43 -22.41 -1.17
C GLU A 348 1.91 -22.63 -1.19
N LYS A 349 1.29 -22.97 -0.04
CA LYS A 349 -0.13 -23.40 0.01
C LYS A 349 -1.11 -22.31 -0.44
N PRO A 350 -0.98 -21.02 -0.04
CA PRO A 350 -1.82 -19.95 -0.56
C PRO A 350 -1.74 -19.83 -2.08
N PHE A 351 -0.53 -19.83 -2.65
CA PHE A 351 -0.31 -19.72 -4.08
C PHE A 351 -0.86 -20.92 -4.85
N LEU A 352 -0.68 -22.13 -4.34
CA LEU A 352 -1.20 -23.34 -4.97
C LEU A 352 -2.74 -23.33 -5.02
N TRP A 353 -3.40 -22.94 -3.92
CA TRP A 353 -4.86 -22.84 -3.89
C TRP A 353 -5.38 -21.77 -4.83
N LEU A 354 -4.72 -20.59 -4.87
CA LEU A 354 -5.05 -19.51 -5.81
C LEU A 354 -4.87 -19.96 -7.26
N ALA A 355 -3.75 -20.61 -7.59
CA ALA A 355 -3.48 -21.13 -8.93
C ALA A 355 -4.57 -22.13 -9.36
N ARG A 356 -4.96 -23.07 -8.50
CA ARG A 356 -6.06 -24.02 -8.77
C ARG A 356 -7.38 -23.31 -9.05
N LYS A 357 -7.70 -22.26 -8.31
CA LYS A 357 -8.93 -21.47 -8.49
C LYS A 357 -8.91 -20.64 -9.76
N LEU A 358 -7.79 -19.98 -10.06
CA LEU A 358 -7.62 -19.14 -11.24
C LEU A 358 -7.61 -19.96 -12.54
N VAL A 359 -6.92 -21.09 -12.54
CA VAL A 359 -6.84 -22.00 -13.69
C VAL A 359 -8.12 -22.84 -13.84
N GLY A 360 -8.89 -23.00 -12.76
CA GLY A 360 -10.08 -23.86 -12.75
C GLY A 360 -9.74 -25.36 -12.74
N ASN A 361 -8.52 -25.74 -12.32
CA ASN A 361 -8.08 -27.13 -12.28
C ASN A 361 -7.59 -27.53 -10.88
N GLN A 362 -8.29 -28.48 -10.24
CA GLN A 362 -7.93 -28.99 -8.91
C GLN A 362 -6.71 -29.91 -8.89
N THR A 363 -6.34 -30.51 -10.03
CA THR A 363 -5.17 -31.39 -10.15
C THR A 363 -3.87 -30.63 -10.42
N LEU A 364 -3.92 -29.29 -10.42
CA LEU A 364 -2.72 -28.47 -10.55
C LEU A 364 -1.81 -28.66 -9.33
N GLU A 365 -0.54 -28.93 -9.58
CA GLU A 365 0.50 -29.14 -8.56
C GLU A 365 1.78 -28.40 -8.96
N PHE A 366 2.53 -27.94 -7.96
CA PHE A 366 3.88 -27.41 -8.17
C PHE A 366 4.86 -28.57 -8.29
N VAL A 367 5.59 -28.62 -9.40
CA VAL A 367 6.54 -29.73 -9.72
C VAL A 367 7.97 -29.44 -9.30
N ALA A 368 8.25 -28.19 -8.91
CA ALA A 368 9.53 -27.76 -8.39
C ALA A 368 9.31 -26.90 -7.15
N ALA A 369 10.22 -27.04 -6.17
CA ALA A 369 10.23 -26.14 -5.03
C ALA A 369 10.56 -24.71 -5.51
N PRO A 370 9.82 -23.69 -5.06
CA PRO A 370 10.17 -22.31 -5.37
C PRO A 370 11.57 -21.99 -4.84
N ALA A 371 12.31 -21.14 -5.56
CA ALA A 371 13.64 -20.67 -5.15
C ALA A 371 13.52 -19.71 -3.96
N LEU A 372 13.27 -20.25 -2.77
CA LEU A 372 13.16 -19.51 -1.52
C LEU A 372 14.53 -19.37 -0.85
N ALA A 373 14.71 -18.27 -0.12
CA ALA A 373 15.82 -18.14 0.80
C ALA A 373 15.80 -19.30 1.83
N PRO A 374 16.97 -19.80 2.27
CA PRO A 374 17.02 -20.81 3.32
C PRO A 374 16.25 -20.35 4.57
N PRO A 375 15.55 -21.27 5.27
CA PRO A 375 14.78 -20.90 6.45
C PRO A 375 15.69 -20.37 7.55
N GLU A 376 15.33 -19.24 8.15
CA GLU A 376 16.09 -18.64 9.25
C GLU A 376 15.82 -19.35 10.58
N VAL A 377 14.68 -20.03 10.70
CA VAL A 377 14.21 -20.73 11.90
C VAL A 377 13.54 -22.03 11.48
N GLN A 378 13.72 -23.08 12.29
CA GLN A 378 12.97 -24.32 12.14
C GLN A 378 11.70 -24.27 12.99
N VAL A 379 10.57 -24.63 12.37
CA VAL A 379 9.32 -24.88 13.08
C VAL A 379 9.33 -26.28 13.69
N ASP A 380 8.85 -26.39 14.92
CA ASP A 380 8.69 -27.66 15.62
C ASP A 380 7.52 -28.45 14.97
N PRO A 381 7.78 -29.64 14.39
CA PRO A 381 6.75 -30.44 13.71
C PRO A 381 5.60 -30.84 14.62
N GLU A 382 5.87 -31.12 15.91
CA GLU A 382 4.83 -31.53 16.85
C GLU A 382 3.87 -30.39 17.16
N VAL A 383 4.42 -29.16 17.30
CA VAL A 383 3.62 -27.95 17.48
C VAL A 383 2.78 -27.66 16.24
N MET A 384 3.33 -27.82 15.04
CA MET A 384 2.59 -27.62 13.80
C MET A 384 1.47 -28.65 13.62
N ALA A 385 1.72 -29.91 13.96
CA ALA A 385 0.70 -30.97 13.95
C ALA A 385 -0.45 -30.64 14.91
N LYS A 386 -0.12 -30.15 16.12
CA LYS A 386 -1.10 -29.68 17.08
C LYS A 386 -1.94 -28.52 16.55
N TYR A 387 -1.33 -27.50 15.94
CA TYR A 387 -2.08 -26.38 15.36
C TYR A 387 -3.00 -26.83 14.21
N GLN A 388 -2.55 -27.77 13.38
CA GLN A 388 -3.38 -28.35 12.32
C GLN A 388 -4.59 -29.11 12.89
N GLN A 389 -4.39 -29.87 13.98
CA GLN A 389 -5.48 -30.54 14.67
C GLN A 389 -6.47 -29.55 15.27
N GLU A 390 -5.98 -28.53 15.99
CA GLU A 390 -6.84 -27.47 16.57
C GLU A 390 -7.65 -26.72 15.50
N LEU A 391 -7.07 -26.50 14.31
CA LEU A 391 -7.77 -25.89 13.18
C LEU A 391 -8.86 -26.80 12.62
N THR A 392 -8.59 -28.10 12.53
CA THR A 392 -9.56 -29.12 12.08
C THR A 392 -10.74 -29.21 13.04
N ASP A 393 -10.44 -29.26 14.35
CA ASP A 393 -11.46 -29.28 15.40
C ASP A 393 -12.32 -28.01 15.39
N ALA A 394 -11.69 -26.83 15.21
CA ALA A 394 -12.41 -25.56 15.12
C ALA A 394 -13.29 -25.46 13.86
N ALA A 395 -12.89 -26.09 12.75
CA ALA A 395 -13.69 -26.14 11.53
C ALA A 395 -14.96 -26.99 11.71
N ALA A 396 -14.90 -28.05 12.54
CA ALA A 396 -16.03 -28.91 12.86
C ALA A 396 -17.05 -28.27 13.82
N GLN A 397 -16.67 -27.22 14.55
CA GLN A 397 -17.57 -26.52 15.47
C GLN A 397 -18.48 -25.53 14.73
N PRO A 398 -19.73 -25.31 15.18
CA PRO A 398 -20.59 -24.26 14.61
C PRO A 398 -19.96 -22.87 14.77
N LEU A 399 -20.33 -21.94 13.89
CA LEU A 399 -19.89 -20.56 14.03
C LEU A 399 -20.58 -19.93 15.25
N PRO A 400 -19.87 -19.11 16.06
CA PRO A 400 -20.50 -18.35 17.12
C PRO A 400 -21.51 -17.35 16.55
N ASP A 401 -22.60 -17.12 17.28
CA ASP A 401 -23.66 -16.19 16.91
C ASP A 401 -23.11 -14.75 16.79
N GLU A 402 -23.69 -13.94 15.89
CA GLU A 402 -23.12 -12.63 15.54
C GLU A 402 -23.10 -11.62 16.70
N GLU A 403 -23.91 -11.82 17.74
CA GLU A 403 -24.01 -10.93 18.91
C GLU A 403 -22.79 -11.01 19.85
N ASP A 404 -22.01 -12.10 19.80
CA ASP A 404 -20.84 -12.30 20.67
C ASP A 404 -19.54 -11.67 20.13
N ALA A 405 -19.57 -11.06 18.94
CA ALA A 405 -18.37 -10.58 18.26
C ALA A 405 -17.90 -9.17 18.67
N ASP A 406 -18.74 -8.40 19.36
CA ASP A 406 -18.50 -7.00 19.74
C ASP A 406 -18.26 -6.77 21.26
N LEU A 407 -18.01 -7.85 22.04
CA LEU A 407 -17.62 -7.77 23.46
C LEU A 407 -16.10 -7.88 23.68
#